data_AF-A0A7W8WR45-F1
#
_entry.id   AF-A0A7W8WR45-F1
#
_cell.length_a   1.000
_cell.length_b   1.000
_cell.length_c   1.000
_cell.angle_alpha   90.00
_cell.angle_beta   90.00
_cell.angle_gamma   90.00
#
_symmetry.space_group_name_H-M   'P 1'
#
loop_
_entity.id
_entity.type
_entity.pdbx_description
1 polymer ?
#
loop_
_entity_poly.entity_id
_entity_poly.type
_entity_poly.pdbx_seq_one_letter_code
_entity_poly.pdbx_strand_id
1 'polypeptide(L)'
;MSTVEGVTPDMVAAAWLHDTVEDTDVPLSLIETEFGVSIARLVHELTAVSGPNDGDRATRKALDRAHTAAASTAAHTIKAADLISNLRTVEARDPAFAKIYMAEKALLLEVLVRADAGLCCTVRSILQNYHERHAAHRI
;
A
#
# COMPACT_ATOMS: atom_id res chain seq x y z
N MET A 1 5.46 4.13 21.63
CA MET A 1 5.20 4.28 20.19
C MET A 1 6.53 4.55 19.53
N SER A 2 7.00 3.67 18.63
CA SER A 2 8.13 4.01 17.77
C SER A 2 7.64 5.07 16.78
N THR A 3 8.15 6.28 16.89
CA THR A 3 7.89 7.34 15.91
C THR A 3 8.66 7.01 14.64
N VAL A 4 7.99 7.03 13.49
CA VAL A 4 8.67 6.99 12.19
C VAL A 4 9.39 8.33 12.03
N GLU A 5 10.71 8.32 11.88
CA GLU A 5 11.49 9.54 11.71
C GLU A 5 11.20 10.18 10.34
N GLY A 6 11.25 11.51 10.28
CA GLY A 6 11.10 12.25 9.02
C GLY A 6 9.67 12.37 8.48
N VAL A 7 8.64 11.99 9.24
CA VAL A 7 7.23 12.20 8.85
C VAL A 7 6.90 13.69 8.82
N THR A 8 6.34 14.14 7.70
CA THR A 8 5.90 15.53 7.49
C THR A 8 4.36 15.66 7.57
N PRO A 9 3.82 16.88 7.75
CA PRO A 9 2.38 17.12 7.63
C PRO A 9 1.81 16.68 6.28
N ASP A 10 2.53 16.89 5.18
CA ASP A 10 2.12 16.46 3.84
C ASP A 10 2.00 14.94 3.73
N MET A 11 2.92 14.18 4.37
CA MET A 11 2.81 12.72 4.42
C MET A 11 1.58 12.26 5.19
N VAL A 12 1.26 12.95 6.30
CA VAL A 12 0.05 12.66 7.07
C VAL A 12 -1.18 12.95 6.22
N ALA A 13 -1.27 14.12 5.60
CA ALA A 13 -2.39 14.49 4.73
C ALA A 13 -2.55 13.51 3.55
N ALA A 14 -1.46 13.13 2.88
CA ALA A 14 -1.48 12.14 1.81
C ALA A 14 -1.92 10.76 2.31
N ALA A 15 -1.53 10.35 3.53
CA ALA A 15 -2.02 9.11 4.14
C ALA A 15 -3.53 9.14 4.40
N TRP A 16 -4.12 10.30 4.74
CA TRP A 16 -5.57 10.45 4.83
C TRP A 16 -6.28 10.38 3.47
N LEU A 17 -5.62 10.82 2.40
CA LEU A 17 -6.21 10.95 1.06
C LEU A 17 -5.85 9.81 0.09
N HIS A 18 -5.03 8.85 0.51
CA HIS A 18 -4.35 7.92 -0.40
C HIS A 18 -5.27 7.12 -1.34
N ASP A 19 -6.46 6.73 -0.87
CA ASP A 19 -7.44 5.98 -1.65
C ASP A 19 -8.49 6.89 -2.33
N THR A 20 -8.45 8.21 -2.11
CA THR A 20 -9.52 9.11 -2.58
C THR A 20 -9.66 9.11 -4.10
N VAL A 21 -8.54 9.08 -4.84
CA VAL A 21 -8.57 9.04 -6.31
C VAL A 21 -8.93 7.65 -6.85
N GLU A 22 -8.63 6.58 -6.10
CA GLU A 22 -8.90 5.20 -6.52
C GLU A 22 -10.36 4.79 -6.27
N ASP A 23 -10.92 5.19 -5.12
CA ASP A 23 -12.20 4.69 -4.62
C ASP A 23 -13.36 5.69 -4.74
N THR A 24 -13.11 6.88 -5.27
CA THR A 24 -14.14 7.93 -5.44
C THR A 24 -14.01 8.65 -6.77
N ASP A 25 -15.01 9.47 -7.12
CA ASP A 25 -15.00 10.29 -8.34
C ASP A 25 -14.14 11.59 -8.20
N VAL A 26 -13.39 11.74 -7.10
CA VAL A 26 -12.56 12.92 -6.87
C VAL A 26 -11.30 12.87 -7.74
N PRO A 27 -11.09 13.83 -8.67
CA PRO A 27 -9.92 13.84 -9.51
C PRO A 27 -8.70 14.37 -8.75
N LEU A 28 -7.51 13.93 -9.17
CA LEU A 28 -6.23 14.39 -8.61
C LEU A 28 -6.07 15.93 -8.68
N SER A 29 -6.61 16.58 -9.72
CA SER A 29 -6.56 18.04 -9.89
C SER A 29 -7.33 18.79 -8.80
N LEU A 30 -8.39 18.20 -8.24
CA LEU A 30 -9.09 18.78 -7.10
C LEU A 30 -8.25 18.68 -5.83
N ILE A 31 -7.55 17.55 -5.62
CA ILE A 31 -6.61 17.40 -4.50
C ILE A 31 -5.49 18.45 -4.61
N GLU A 32 -4.94 18.67 -5.81
CA GLU A 32 -3.94 19.70 -6.04
C GLU A 32 -4.45 21.11 -5.74
N THR A 33 -5.69 21.42 -6.12
CA THR A 33 -6.31 22.73 -5.87
C THR A 33 -6.55 22.98 -4.38
N GLU A 34 -7.04 21.97 -3.65
CA GLU A 34 -7.44 22.11 -2.24
C GLU A 34 -6.29 21.92 -1.24
N PHE A 35 -5.31 21.05 -1.56
CA PHE A 35 -4.23 20.66 -0.65
C PHE A 35 -2.83 21.01 -1.16
N GLY A 36 -2.70 21.41 -2.42
CA GLY A 36 -1.43 21.77 -3.04
C GLY A 36 -0.69 20.62 -3.72
N VAL A 37 0.29 21.00 -4.55
CA VAL A 37 1.03 20.09 -5.45
C VAL A 37 1.79 18.98 -4.72
N SER A 38 2.36 19.26 -3.54
CA SER A 38 3.14 18.27 -2.78
C SER A 38 2.28 17.08 -2.34
N ILE A 39 1.09 17.36 -1.82
CA ILE A 39 0.15 16.33 -1.34
C ILE A 39 -0.46 15.60 -2.53
N ALA A 40 -0.89 16.32 -3.58
CA ALA A 40 -1.41 15.68 -4.79
C ALA A 40 -0.38 14.73 -5.42
N ARG A 41 0.89 15.12 -5.49
CA ARG A 41 1.95 14.25 -5.98
C ARG A 41 2.08 12.96 -5.14
N LEU A 42 2.05 13.06 -3.82
CA LEU A 42 2.10 11.88 -2.95
C LEU A 42 0.87 10.98 -3.16
N VAL A 43 -0.32 11.55 -3.27
CA VAL A 43 -1.55 10.78 -3.54
C VAL A 43 -1.45 10.07 -4.90
N HIS A 44 -0.95 10.73 -5.94
CA HIS A 44 -0.71 10.11 -7.25
C HIS A 44 0.27 8.93 -7.17
N GLU A 45 1.39 9.11 -6.44
CA GLU A 45 2.37 8.05 -6.21
C GLU A 45 1.77 6.85 -5.43
N LEU A 46 0.70 7.07 -4.65
CA LEU A 46 0.02 6.05 -3.85
C LEU A 46 -1.16 5.38 -4.56
N THR A 47 -1.66 5.95 -5.66
CA THR A 47 -2.85 5.51 -6.41
C THR A 47 -2.47 4.41 -7.42
N ALA A 48 -3.28 3.35 -7.54
CA ALA A 48 -3.09 2.36 -8.59
C ALA A 48 -3.23 2.98 -9.99
N VAL A 49 -2.38 2.54 -10.93
CA VAL A 49 -2.37 3.06 -12.31
C VAL A 49 -3.00 2.12 -13.31
N SER A 50 -3.22 0.87 -12.93
CA SER A 50 -3.86 -0.12 -13.80
C SER A 50 -5.38 0.01 -13.80
N GLY A 51 -5.97 -0.10 -14.99
CA GLY A 51 -7.41 -0.13 -15.21
C GLY A 51 -7.94 -1.51 -15.63
N PRO A 52 -9.27 -1.67 -15.75
CA PRO A 52 -9.90 -2.96 -16.10
C PRO A 52 -9.44 -3.54 -17.45
N ASN A 53 -8.94 -2.71 -18.35
CA ASN A 53 -8.50 -3.10 -19.69
C ASN A 53 -7.01 -3.51 -19.75
N ASP A 54 -6.24 -3.35 -18.66
CA ASP A 54 -4.79 -3.62 -18.63
C ASP A 54 -4.46 -5.11 -18.37
N GLY A 55 -5.23 -5.99 -19.00
CA GLY A 55 -5.04 -7.44 -18.92
C GLY A 55 -5.56 -8.07 -17.64
N ASP A 56 -5.01 -9.23 -17.27
CA ASP A 56 -5.45 -9.99 -16.11
C ASP A 56 -4.99 -9.36 -14.77
N ARG A 57 -5.47 -9.93 -13.65
CA ARG A 57 -5.15 -9.41 -12.31
C ARG A 57 -3.65 -9.39 -12.03
N ALA A 58 -2.92 -10.41 -12.48
CA ALA A 58 -1.47 -10.51 -12.27
C ALA A 58 -0.73 -9.40 -13.03
N THR A 59 -1.14 -9.13 -14.27
CA THR A 59 -0.61 -8.05 -15.12
C THR A 59 -0.88 -6.69 -14.47
N ARG A 60 -2.12 -6.43 -14.08
CA ARG A 60 -2.51 -5.18 -13.39
C ARG A 60 -1.70 -4.95 -12.12
N LYS A 61 -1.56 -5.97 -11.27
CA LYS A 61 -0.76 -5.85 -10.05
C LYS A 61 0.74 -5.73 -10.32
N ALA A 62 1.25 -6.21 -11.46
CA ALA A 62 2.63 -5.95 -11.86
C ALA A 62 2.84 -4.48 -12.27
N LEU A 63 1.90 -3.90 -13.01
CA LEU A 63 1.92 -2.47 -13.36
C LEU A 63 1.86 -1.58 -12.12
N ASP A 64 0.92 -1.85 -11.20
CA ASP A 64 0.79 -1.10 -9.95
C ASP A 64 2.07 -1.17 -9.08
N ARG A 65 2.71 -2.36 -9.03
CA ARG A 65 3.99 -2.52 -8.34
C ARG A 65 5.12 -1.74 -9.01
N ALA A 66 5.17 -1.71 -10.34
CA ALA A 66 6.18 -0.94 -11.07
C ALA A 66 6.04 0.56 -10.81
N HIS A 67 4.81 1.08 -10.80
CA HIS A 67 4.51 2.46 -10.38
C HIS A 67 4.98 2.72 -8.94
N THR A 68 4.59 1.84 -8.01
CA THR A 68 5.00 1.96 -6.60
C THR A 68 6.52 1.92 -6.45
N ALA A 69 7.23 1.07 -7.20
CA ALA A 69 8.69 0.97 -7.13
C ALA A 69 9.40 2.29 -7.50
N ALA A 70 8.81 3.07 -8.40
CA ALA A 70 9.32 4.36 -8.85
C ALA A 70 8.94 5.54 -7.91
N ALA A 71 7.98 5.34 -6.99
CA ALA A 71 7.44 6.37 -6.10
C ALA A 71 8.47 6.96 -5.12
N SER A 72 8.17 8.03 -4.40
CA SER A 72 9.12 8.62 -3.44
C SER A 72 9.32 7.77 -2.17
N THR A 73 10.40 8.03 -1.42
CA THR A 73 10.63 7.46 -0.06
C THR A 73 9.43 7.71 0.87
N ALA A 74 8.80 8.89 0.77
CA ALA A 74 7.62 9.25 1.53
C ALA A 74 6.42 8.37 1.16
N ALA A 75 6.13 8.21 -0.13
CA ALA A 75 5.06 7.32 -0.61
C ALA A 75 5.32 5.85 -0.25
N HIS A 76 6.56 5.37 -0.35
CA HIS A 76 6.92 4.03 0.12
C HIS A 76 6.59 3.83 1.60
N THR A 77 6.93 4.81 2.44
CA THR A 77 6.67 4.78 3.89
C THR A 77 5.17 4.80 4.19
N ILE A 78 4.39 5.64 3.51
CA ILE A 78 2.93 5.68 3.64
C ILE A 78 2.32 4.34 3.20
N LYS A 79 2.76 3.79 2.06
CA LYS A 79 2.28 2.50 1.56
C LYS A 79 2.59 1.35 2.53
N ALA A 80 3.75 1.37 3.20
CA ALA A 80 4.06 0.39 4.24
C ALA A 80 3.09 0.51 5.46
N ALA A 81 2.73 1.72 5.87
CA ALA A 81 1.75 1.93 6.94
C ALA A 81 0.34 1.46 6.53
N ASP A 82 -0.09 1.77 5.30
CA ASP A 82 -1.33 1.27 4.70
C ASP A 82 -1.37 -0.28 4.72
N LEU A 83 -0.30 -0.95 4.28
CA LEU A 83 -0.21 -2.41 4.33
C LEU A 83 -0.41 -2.97 5.75
N ILE A 84 0.18 -2.35 6.78
CA ILE A 84 -0.03 -2.80 8.16
C ILE A 84 -1.51 -2.72 8.54
N SER A 85 -2.18 -1.62 8.20
CA SER A 85 -3.61 -1.43 8.48
C SER A 85 -4.47 -2.49 7.80
N ASN A 86 -4.25 -2.67 6.49
CA ASN A 86 -5.03 -3.58 5.66
C ASN A 86 -4.79 -5.06 6.00
N LEU A 87 -3.54 -5.47 6.17
CA LEU A 87 -3.19 -6.87 6.43
C LEU A 87 -3.70 -7.37 7.79
N ARG A 88 -3.85 -6.46 8.78
CA ARG A 88 -4.38 -6.83 10.10
C ARG A 88 -5.85 -7.22 10.09
N THR A 89 -6.61 -6.81 9.07
CA THR A 89 -8.07 -6.97 9.05
C THR A 89 -8.55 -7.90 7.95
N VAL A 90 -7.78 -8.06 6.86
CA VAL A 90 -8.23 -8.80 5.66
C VAL A 90 -8.62 -10.25 5.96
N GLU A 91 -7.89 -10.96 6.81
CA GLU A 91 -8.20 -12.36 7.16
C GLU A 91 -9.54 -12.49 7.89
N ALA A 92 -9.83 -11.58 8.83
CA ALA A 92 -11.09 -11.59 9.56
C ALA A 92 -12.29 -11.18 8.69
N ARG A 93 -12.05 -10.29 7.70
CA ARG A 93 -13.10 -9.77 6.81
C ARG A 93 -13.42 -10.73 5.66
N ASP A 94 -12.40 -11.30 5.04
CA ASP A 94 -12.54 -12.20 3.89
C ASP A 94 -11.39 -13.24 3.89
N PRO A 95 -11.56 -14.37 4.60
CA PRO A 95 -10.54 -15.42 4.69
C PRO A 95 -10.13 -16.02 3.34
N ALA A 96 -11.09 -16.13 2.40
CA ALA A 96 -10.84 -16.72 1.09
C ALA A 96 -9.96 -15.78 0.25
N PHE A 97 -10.27 -14.49 0.27
CA PHE A 97 -9.48 -13.47 -0.41
C PHE A 97 -8.11 -13.23 0.23
N ALA A 98 -8.02 -13.35 1.56
CA ALA A 98 -6.79 -13.10 2.31
C ALA A 98 -5.59 -13.90 1.77
N LYS A 99 -5.79 -15.14 1.32
CA LYS A 99 -4.71 -15.96 0.73
C LYS A 99 -4.10 -15.31 -0.52
N ILE A 100 -4.94 -14.78 -1.41
CA ILE A 100 -4.51 -14.12 -2.64
C ILE A 100 -3.86 -12.77 -2.28
N TYR A 101 -4.54 -11.99 -1.43
CA TYR A 101 -4.10 -10.67 -1.02
C TYR A 101 -2.74 -10.70 -0.32
N MET A 102 -2.51 -11.63 0.61
CA MET A 102 -1.23 -11.78 1.32
C MET A 102 -0.07 -12.08 0.36
N ALA A 103 -0.27 -12.94 -0.64
CA ALA A 103 0.73 -13.22 -1.66
C ALA A 103 1.05 -11.97 -2.52
N GLU A 104 0.03 -11.21 -2.91
CA GLU A 104 0.21 -9.96 -3.66
C GLU A 104 0.97 -8.91 -2.83
N LYS A 105 0.67 -8.79 -1.54
CA LYS A 105 1.34 -7.81 -0.67
C LYS A 105 2.76 -8.22 -0.30
N ALA A 106 3.09 -9.51 -0.29
CA ALA A 106 4.47 -9.97 -0.18
C ALA A 106 5.33 -9.46 -1.36
N LEU A 107 4.83 -9.58 -2.60
CA LEU A 107 5.51 -9.04 -3.78
C LEU A 107 5.61 -7.51 -3.76
N LEU A 108 4.58 -6.82 -3.26
CA LEU A 108 4.64 -5.36 -3.12
C LEU A 108 5.70 -4.93 -2.10
N LEU A 109 5.86 -5.65 -0.99
CA LEU A 109 6.88 -5.35 0.02
C LEU A 109 8.30 -5.39 -0.56
N GLU A 110 8.57 -6.26 -1.55
CA GLU A 110 9.88 -6.36 -2.21
C GLU A 110 10.31 -5.05 -2.90
N VAL A 111 9.36 -4.24 -3.36
CA VAL A 111 9.66 -2.96 -4.01
C VAL A 111 9.64 -1.77 -3.05
N LEU A 112 9.16 -1.92 -1.82
CA LEU A 112 9.15 -0.87 -0.80
C LEU A 112 10.52 -0.63 -0.14
N VAL A 113 11.61 -0.72 -0.91
CA VAL A 113 13.01 -0.68 -0.43
C VAL A 113 13.43 0.62 0.24
N ARG A 114 12.69 1.72 -0.03
CA ARG A 114 12.90 3.05 0.55
C ARG A 114 11.97 3.37 1.73
N ALA A 115 11.07 2.48 2.11
CA ALA A 115 10.16 2.72 3.24
C ALA A 115 10.92 2.65 4.58
N ASP A 116 10.31 3.20 5.63
CA ASP A 116 10.75 3.01 7.00
C ASP A 116 10.98 1.52 7.33
N ALA A 117 12.16 1.21 7.86
CA ALA A 117 12.58 -0.16 8.13
C ALA A 117 11.74 -0.84 9.23
N GLY A 118 11.26 -0.07 10.22
CA GLY A 118 10.39 -0.57 11.30
C GLY A 118 9.01 -0.97 10.79
N LEU A 119 8.43 -0.16 9.90
CA LEU A 119 7.17 -0.50 9.23
C LEU A 119 7.36 -1.74 8.34
N CYS A 120 8.41 -1.79 7.52
CA CYS A 120 8.71 -2.96 6.68
C CYS A 120 8.92 -4.24 7.50
N CYS A 121 9.59 -4.14 8.66
CA CYS A 121 9.72 -5.24 9.60
C CYS A 121 8.35 -5.72 10.10
N THR A 122 7.48 -4.78 10.48
CA THR A 122 6.12 -5.09 10.93
C THR A 122 5.28 -5.76 9.84
N VAL A 123 5.31 -5.26 8.59
CA VAL A 123 4.62 -5.90 7.45
C VAL A 123 5.13 -7.33 7.26
N ARG A 124 6.45 -7.52 7.27
CA ARG A 124 7.07 -8.85 7.12
C ARG A 124 6.62 -9.82 8.21
N SER A 125 6.58 -9.38 9.47
CA SER A 125 6.09 -10.22 10.58
C SER A 125 4.62 -10.59 10.43
N ILE A 126 3.76 -9.68 9.96
CA ILE A 126 2.33 -10.00 9.72
C ILE A 126 2.20 -11.09 8.64
N LEU A 127 2.92 -10.95 7.53
CA LEU A 127 2.92 -11.93 6.43
C LEU A 127 3.46 -13.29 6.87
N GLN A 128 4.57 -13.32 7.61
CA GLN A 128 5.16 -14.55 8.16
C GLN A 128 4.18 -15.26 9.11
N ASN A 129 3.62 -14.53 10.07
CA ASN A 129 2.67 -15.09 11.03
C ASN A 129 1.42 -15.65 10.33
N TYR A 130 0.93 -14.98 9.29
CA TYR A 130 -0.18 -15.50 8.48
C TYR A 130 0.20 -16.84 7.84
N HIS A 131 1.35 -16.91 7.16
CA HIS A 131 1.78 -18.15 6.51
C HIS A 131 2.03 -19.30 7.50
N GLU A 132 2.60 -19.02 8.68
CA GLU A 132 2.83 -20.02 9.72
C GLU A 132 1.51 -20.64 10.21
N ARG A 133 0.49 -19.82 10.51
CA ARG A 133 -0.84 -20.30 10.90
C ARG A 133 -1.46 -21.19 9.82
N HIS A 134 -1.34 -20.80 8.56
CA HIS A 134 -1.96 -21.51 7.43
C HIS A 134 -1.10 -22.65 6.84
N ALA A 135 0.14 -22.80 7.29
CA ALA A 135 0.98 -23.98 7.03
C ALA A 135 0.66 -25.11 8.02
N ALA A 136 0.36 -24.77 9.28
CA ALA A 136 0.05 -25.75 10.34
C ALA A 136 -1.28 -26.50 10.16
N HIS A 137 -2.21 -25.98 9.33
CA HIS A 137 -3.55 -26.56 9.10
C HIS A 137 -3.65 -27.45 7.85
N ARG A 138 -2.52 -27.84 7.25
CA ARG A 138 -2.46 -28.74 6.07
C ARG A 138 -2.11 -30.20 6.39
N ILE A 139 -2.24 -30.61 7.65
CA ILE A 139 -2.01 -31.99 8.12
C ILE A 139 -3.35 -32.66 8.38
#